data_AF-A0A8T4G8U7-F1
#
_entry.id   AF-A0A8T4G8U7-F1
#
_cell.length_a   1.000
_cell.length_b   1.000
_cell.length_c   1.000
_cell.angle_alpha   90.00
_cell.angle_beta   90.00
_cell.angle_gamma   90.00
#
_symmetry.space_group_name_H-M   'P 1'
#
loop_
_entity.id
_entity.type
_entity.pdbx_description
1 polymer ?
#
loop_
_entity_poly.entity_id
_entity_poly.type
_entity_poly.pdbx_seq_one_letter_code
_entity_poly.pdbx_strand_id
1 'polypeptide(L)'
;MEDSRFKISRRQFLTIAGATAGIAAMGYAFRWFSREPFIENESDIDEDKFTEEFVTTDVLVIGGGMAGLFAAVKAHDAGAKVLMVSKGRLGCSGQTPFAKGFFVFDEKTSPYTLDEYVDAVTRSALGSNNRAYTRQVAMYSKDRAEELKKWGFFDSSLCHKPFLRPIKERGIEVKERVMVTHLIKENGVIAGAAGFSLDEEKIYF
;
A
#
# COMPACT_ATOMS: atom_id res chain seq x y z
N MET A 1 45.24 -70.79 11.65
CA MET A 1 46.24 -69.76 11.30
C MET A 1 45.51 -68.59 10.68
N GLU A 2 45.30 -67.56 11.51
CA GLU A 2 45.09 -66.15 11.19
C GLU A 2 44.69 -65.76 9.75
N ASP A 3 43.39 -65.49 9.52
CA ASP A 3 42.96 -64.71 8.36
C ASP A 3 42.97 -63.22 8.76
N SER A 4 44.12 -62.58 8.54
CA SER A 4 44.23 -61.14 8.53
C SER A 4 43.66 -60.63 7.21
N ARG A 5 42.64 -59.75 7.26
CA ARG A 5 42.22 -58.73 6.26
C ARG A 5 40.78 -58.35 6.62
N PHE A 6 40.43 -57.20 7.22
CA PHE A 6 40.89 -55.84 7.02
C PHE A 6 40.82 -55.06 8.36
N LYS A 7 41.95 -54.83 9.04
CA LYS A 7 42.01 -53.81 10.11
C LYS A 7 42.28 -52.45 9.47
N ILE A 8 41.22 -51.75 9.06
CA ILE A 8 41.34 -50.34 8.66
C ILE A 8 41.89 -49.58 9.87
N SER A 9 43.06 -48.95 9.72
CA SER A 9 43.65 -48.16 10.80
C SER A 9 42.79 -46.92 11.07
N ARG A 10 42.81 -46.40 12.31
CA ARG A 10 42.07 -45.17 12.68
C ARG A 10 42.39 -43.99 11.75
N ARG A 11 43.63 -43.90 11.25
CA ARG A 11 44.05 -42.88 10.27
C ARG A 11 43.36 -43.07 8.93
N GLN A 12 43.29 -44.31 8.41
CA GLN A 12 42.56 -44.61 7.17
C GLN A 12 41.06 -44.39 7.32
N PHE A 13 40.48 -44.70 8.49
CA PHE A 13 39.07 -44.41 8.77
C PHE A 13 38.80 -42.89 8.76
N LEU A 14 39.66 -42.08 9.39
CA LEU A 14 39.53 -40.62 9.38
C LEU A 14 39.75 -40.02 7.98
N THR A 15 40.65 -40.59 7.18
CA THR A 15 40.82 -40.18 5.77
C THR A 15 39.58 -40.50 4.94
N ILE A 16 38.99 -41.68 5.08
CA ILE A 16 37.76 -42.07 4.37
C ILE A 16 36.58 -41.23 4.86
N ALA A 17 36.39 -41.08 6.16
CA ALA A 17 35.32 -40.27 6.74
C ALA A 17 35.45 -38.79 6.35
N GLY A 18 36.66 -38.24 6.34
CA GLY A 18 36.94 -36.87 5.90
C GLY A 18 36.70 -36.67 4.40
N ALA A 19 37.07 -37.64 3.56
CA ALA A 19 36.79 -37.61 2.12
C ALA A 19 35.28 -37.70 1.82
N THR A 20 34.56 -38.60 2.50
CA THR A 20 33.09 -38.74 2.35
C THR A 20 32.35 -37.50 2.85
N ALA A 21 32.76 -36.91 3.98
CA ALA A 21 32.19 -35.65 4.46
C ALA A 21 32.49 -34.48 3.51
N GLY A 22 33.70 -34.44 2.92
CA GLY A 22 34.07 -33.45 1.91
C GLY A 22 33.24 -33.57 0.62
N ILE A 23 32.97 -34.79 0.15
CA ILE A 23 32.12 -35.05 -1.02
C ILE A 23 30.65 -34.70 -0.73
N ALA A 24 30.13 -35.01 0.46
CA ALA A 24 28.78 -34.63 0.85
C ALA A 24 28.62 -33.10 0.97
N ALA A 25 29.61 -32.42 1.58
CA ALA A 25 29.64 -30.97 1.65
C ALA A 25 29.80 -30.32 0.26
N MET A 26 30.61 -30.91 -0.61
CA MET A 26 30.66 -30.54 -2.03
C MET A 26 29.32 -30.77 -2.70
N GLY A 27 28.60 -31.87 -2.46
CA GLY A 27 27.27 -32.10 -3.04
C GLY A 27 26.22 -31.06 -2.61
N TYR A 28 26.25 -30.62 -1.35
CA TYR A 28 25.40 -29.52 -0.86
C TYR A 28 25.82 -28.16 -1.42
N ALA A 29 27.13 -27.87 -1.50
CA ALA A 29 27.63 -26.66 -2.15
C ALA A 29 27.32 -26.69 -3.66
N PHE A 30 27.47 -27.85 -4.30
CA PHE A 30 27.11 -28.08 -5.70
C PHE A 30 25.61 -27.98 -5.88
N ARG A 31 24.75 -28.27 -4.90
CA ARG A 31 23.30 -27.99 -4.99
C ARG A 31 22.97 -26.49 -4.84
N TRP A 32 23.86 -25.72 -4.21
CA TRP A 32 23.76 -24.25 -4.14
C TRP A 32 24.34 -23.58 -5.41
N PHE A 33 25.39 -24.17 -6.00
CA PHE A 33 26.05 -23.68 -7.22
C PHE A 33 25.45 -24.24 -8.53
N SER A 34 24.91 -25.46 -8.48
CA SER A 34 24.02 -26.02 -9.50
C SER A 34 22.69 -25.38 -9.24
N ARG A 35 22.40 -24.37 -10.03
CA ARG A 35 21.05 -23.86 -10.24
C ARG A 35 20.15 -25.06 -10.54
N GLU A 36 19.51 -25.65 -9.52
CA GLU A 36 18.16 -26.16 -9.71
C GLU A 36 17.43 -25.02 -10.43
N PRO A 37 16.92 -25.22 -11.65
CA PRO A 37 16.25 -24.13 -12.36
C PRO A 37 15.19 -23.59 -11.42
N PHE A 38 15.08 -22.26 -11.38
CA PHE A 38 13.93 -21.62 -10.77
C PHE A 38 12.69 -22.39 -11.23
N ILE A 39 11.81 -22.74 -10.29
CA ILE A 39 10.54 -23.33 -10.67
C ILE A 39 9.87 -22.28 -11.57
N GLU A 40 9.70 -22.59 -12.85
CA GLU A 40 8.95 -21.72 -13.75
C GLU A 40 7.53 -21.64 -13.20
N ASN A 41 7.14 -20.43 -12.82
CA ASN A 41 5.78 -20.15 -12.38
C ASN A 41 4.91 -20.09 -13.64
N GLU A 42 4.48 -21.25 -14.12
CA GLU A 42 3.49 -21.33 -15.19
C GLU A 42 2.18 -20.72 -14.65
N SER A 43 1.74 -19.62 -15.25
CA SER A 43 0.48 -18.98 -14.86
C SER A 43 -0.68 -19.69 -15.54
N ASP A 44 -1.63 -20.19 -14.75
CA ASP A 44 -2.93 -20.69 -15.25
C ASP A 44 -3.87 -19.56 -15.73
N ILE A 45 -3.35 -18.35 -15.93
CA ILE A 45 -4.13 -17.18 -16.30
C ILE A 45 -4.30 -17.19 -17.83
N ASP A 46 -5.55 -17.28 -18.26
CA ASP A 46 -5.95 -17.20 -19.65
C ASP A 46 -6.20 -15.73 -20.01
N GLU A 47 -5.31 -15.13 -20.80
CA GLU A 47 -5.35 -13.72 -21.17
C GLU A 47 -6.59 -13.36 -22.02
N ASP A 48 -7.09 -14.31 -22.81
CA ASP A 48 -8.24 -14.11 -23.71
C ASP A 48 -9.56 -13.95 -22.94
N LYS A 49 -9.59 -14.30 -21.65
CA LYS A 49 -10.78 -14.13 -20.80
C LYS A 49 -10.95 -12.73 -20.24
N PHE A 50 -9.90 -11.91 -20.27
CA PHE A 50 -9.99 -10.57 -19.70
C PHE A 50 -10.84 -9.66 -20.58
N THR A 51 -11.81 -9.00 -19.96
CA THR A 51 -12.63 -7.97 -20.61
C THR A 51 -12.10 -6.58 -20.29
N GLU A 52 -12.19 -5.65 -21.23
CA GLU A 52 -11.76 -4.27 -21.06
C GLU A 52 -12.97 -3.34 -20.81
N GLU A 53 -12.87 -2.46 -19.81
CA GLU A 53 -13.86 -1.44 -19.49
C GLU A 53 -13.21 -0.05 -19.47
N PHE A 54 -13.67 0.84 -20.34
CA PHE A 54 -13.20 2.23 -20.43
C PHE A 54 -14.15 3.15 -19.65
N VAL A 55 -13.62 3.89 -18.67
CA VAL A 55 -14.44 4.70 -17.75
C VAL A 55 -14.00 6.16 -17.77
N THR A 56 -14.88 7.03 -18.25
CA THR A 56 -14.62 8.48 -18.29
C THR A 56 -15.14 9.19 -17.03
N THR A 57 -14.29 10.03 -16.45
CA THR A 57 -14.56 10.86 -15.27
C THR A 57 -13.82 12.19 -15.38
N ASP A 58 -14.26 13.22 -14.65
CA ASP A 58 -13.54 14.50 -14.60
C ASP A 58 -12.36 14.42 -13.63
N VAL A 59 -12.55 13.73 -12.50
CA VAL A 59 -11.52 13.51 -11.47
C VAL A 59 -11.46 12.04 -11.10
N LEU A 60 -10.29 11.44 -11.30
CA LEU A 60 -9.96 10.09 -10.84
C LEU A 60 -9.18 10.17 -9.52
N VAL A 61 -9.71 9.56 -8.46
CA VAL A 61 -9.06 9.46 -7.15
C VAL A 61 -8.59 8.03 -6.91
N ILE A 62 -7.27 7.83 -6.89
CA ILE A 62 -6.67 6.51 -6.65
C ILE A 62 -6.34 6.38 -5.16
N GLY A 63 -7.14 5.59 -4.44
CA GLY A 63 -6.96 5.21 -3.04
C GLY A 63 -8.12 5.65 -2.13
N GLY A 64 -8.64 4.71 -1.32
CA GLY A 64 -9.76 4.94 -0.38
C GLY A 64 -9.35 5.31 1.06
N GLY A 65 -8.18 5.91 1.26
CA GLY A 65 -7.75 6.41 2.56
C GLY A 65 -8.36 7.77 2.91
N MET A 66 -8.00 8.34 4.07
CA MET A 66 -8.50 9.66 4.50
C MET A 66 -8.28 10.76 3.45
N ALA A 67 -7.09 10.79 2.83
CA ALA A 67 -6.74 11.76 1.81
C ALA A 67 -7.63 11.61 0.56
N GLY A 68 -7.82 10.38 0.08
CA GLY A 68 -8.68 10.10 -1.07
C GLY A 68 -10.15 10.41 -0.80
N LEU A 69 -10.65 10.10 0.40
CA LEU A 69 -12.00 10.46 0.83
C LEU A 69 -12.25 11.96 0.73
N PHE A 70 -11.38 12.77 1.33
CA PHE A 70 -11.50 14.23 1.25
C PHE A 70 -11.32 14.74 -0.18
N ALA A 71 -10.36 14.20 -0.94
CA ALA A 71 -10.18 14.60 -2.34
C ALA A 71 -11.43 14.35 -3.18
N ALA A 72 -12.03 13.16 -3.06
CA ALA A 72 -13.24 12.81 -3.81
C ALA A 72 -14.44 13.67 -3.41
N VAL A 73 -14.65 13.85 -2.10
CA VAL A 73 -15.73 14.70 -1.58
C VAL A 73 -15.57 16.14 -2.03
N LYS A 74 -14.36 16.72 -1.94
CA LYS A 74 -14.12 18.12 -2.32
C LYS A 74 -14.16 18.34 -3.83
N ALA A 75 -13.70 17.39 -4.63
CA ALA A 75 -13.84 17.45 -6.08
C ALA A 75 -15.33 17.40 -6.49
N HIS A 76 -16.11 16.50 -5.90
CA HIS A 76 -17.54 16.42 -6.14
C HIS A 76 -18.28 17.69 -5.70
N ASP A 77 -17.99 18.20 -4.49
CA ASP A 77 -18.60 19.44 -3.97
C ASP A 77 -18.24 20.67 -4.83
N ALA A 78 -17.16 20.59 -5.62
CA ALA A 78 -16.79 21.59 -6.62
C ALA A 78 -17.47 21.38 -8.00
N GLY A 79 -18.30 20.34 -8.15
CA GLY A 79 -19.10 20.06 -9.34
C GLY A 79 -18.51 19.04 -10.32
N ALA A 80 -17.40 18.38 -9.98
CA ALA A 80 -16.79 17.38 -10.84
C ALA A 80 -17.52 16.03 -10.78
N LYS A 81 -17.60 15.31 -11.90
CA LYS A 81 -17.86 13.86 -11.91
C LYS A 81 -16.62 13.16 -11.34
N VAL A 82 -16.79 12.45 -10.23
CA VAL A 82 -15.69 11.80 -9.52
C VAL A 82 -15.83 10.29 -9.55
N LEU A 83 -14.71 9.62 -9.84
CA LEU A 83 -14.54 8.19 -9.65
C LEU A 83 -13.43 7.96 -8.63
N MET A 84 -13.72 7.21 -7.57
CA MET A 84 -12.70 6.71 -6.66
C MET A 84 -12.40 5.24 -6.97
N VAL A 85 -11.12 4.90 -7.05
CA VAL A 85 -10.66 3.51 -7.25
C VAL A 85 -9.83 3.10 -6.04
N SER A 86 -10.09 1.93 -5.48
CA SER A 86 -9.36 1.42 -4.33
C SER A 86 -9.09 -0.07 -4.43
N LYS A 87 -7.83 -0.47 -4.20
CA LYS A 87 -7.41 -1.88 -4.17
C LYS A 87 -8.11 -2.68 -3.06
N GLY A 88 -8.42 -2.02 -1.96
CA GLY A 88 -9.15 -2.61 -0.83
C GLY A 88 -10.48 -1.92 -0.60
N ARG A 89 -11.24 -2.43 0.37
CA ARG A 89 -12.54 -1.87 0.75
C ARG A 89 -12.39 -0.53 1.47
N LEU A 90 -13.28 0.42 1.17
CA LEU A 90 -13.31 1.77 1.72
C LEU A 90 -13.53 1.71 3.24
N GLY A 91 -12.66 2.40 3.97
CA GLY A 91 -12.69 2.44 5.44
C GLY A 91 -12.29 1.12 6.13
N CYS A 92 -11.86 0.09 5.38
CA CYS A 92 -11.39 -1.19 5.92
C CYS A 92 -9.98 -1.56 5.45
N SER A 93 -9.37 -0.77 4.58
CA SER A 93 -8.06 -1.03 3.99
C SER A 93 -7.15 0.19 4.07
N GLY A 94 -5.86 0.00 3.75
CA GLY A 94 -4.83 1.02 3.93
C GLY A 94 -4.46 1.21 5.41
N GLN A 95 -3.75 2.29 5.73
CA GLN A 95 -3.26 2.56 7.09
C GLN A 95 -4.27 3.34 7.96
N THR A 96 -5.21 4.08 7.34
CA THR A 96 -6.15 4.94 8.07
C THR A 96 -6.97 4.19 9.14
N PRO A 97 -7.56 3.00 8.87
CA PRO A 97 -8.34 2.29 9.89
C PRO A 97 -7.52 1.79 11.09
N PHE A 98 -6.19 1.76 10.97
CA PHE A 98 -5.27 1.30 12.02
C PHE A 98 -4.65 2.45 12.82
N ALA A 99 -4.96 3.70 12.46
CA ALA A 99 -4.50 4.86 13.21
C ALA A 99 -5.13 4.90 14.61
N LYS A 100 -4.31 5.11 15.64
CA LYS A 100 -4.77 5.22 17.04
C LYS A 100 -5.22 6.63 17.44
N GLY A 101 -5.06 7.60 16.55
CA GLY A 101 -5.42 9.00 16.78
C GLY A 101 -5.03 9.87 15.60
N PHE A 102 -5.44 11.13 15.65
CA PHE A 102 -5.09 12.17 14.69
C PHE A 102 -4.92 13.48 15.45
N PHE A 103 -4.15 14.40 14.87
CA PHE A 103 -3.81 15.68 15.50
C PHE A 103 -4.58 16.80 14.81
N VAL A 104 -5.10 17.71 15.63
CA VAL A 104 -5.82 18.91 15.20
C VAL A 104 -5.18 20.10 15.89
N PHE A 105 -4.94 21.16 15.12
CA PHE A 105 -4.56 22.45 15.67
C PHE A 105 -5.82 23.30 15.85
N ASP A 106 -6.04 23.78 17.07
CA ASP A 106 -7.09 24.73 17.42
C ASP A 106 -6.50 25.86 18.23
N GLU A 107 -6.47 27.06 17.66
CA GLU A 107 -5.88 28.24 18.29
C GLU A 107 -6.54 28.59 19.64
N LYS A 108 -7.80 28.18 19.86
CA LYS A 108 -8.51 28.45 21.12
C LYS A 108 -8.05 27.58 22.29
N THR A 109 -7.50 26.40 22.01
CA THR A 109 -7.11 25.42 23.04
C THR A 109 -5.61 25.14 23.03
N SER A 110 -4.92 25.53 21.96
CA SER A 110 -3.48 25.38 21.82
C SER A 110 -2.73 26.35 22.75
N PRO A 111 -1.67 25.88 23.44
CA PRO A 111 -0.75 26.77 24.16
C PRO A 111 0.20 27.52 23.22
N TYR A 112 0.19 27.21 21.92
CA TYR A 112 1.01 27.83 20.89
C TYR A 112 0.13 28.62 19.92
N THR A 113 0.63 29.76 19.46
CA THR A 113 0.16 30.42 18.24
C THR A 113 0.42 29.53 17.02
N LEU A 114 -0.24 29.85 15.90
CA LEU A 114 -0.02 29.12 14.64
C LEU A 114 1.45 29.15 14.20
N ASP A 115 2.13 30.29 14.32
CA ASP A 115 3.54 30.44 13.95
C ASP A 115 4.44 29.58 14.85
N GLU A 116 4.21 29.61 16.16
CA GLU A 116 4.98 28.80 17.12
C GLU A 116 4.75 27.30 16.90
N TYR A 117 3.53 26.88 16.55
CA TYR A 117 3.24 25.51 16.17
C TYR A 117 4.02 25.09 14.92
N VAL A 118 4.00 25.93 13.87
CA VAL A 118 4.76 25.67 12.63
C VAL A 118 6.26 25.60 12.91
N ASP A 119 6.78 26.46 13.78
CA ASP A 119 8.17 26.43 14.21
C ASP A 119 8.50 25.16 15.01
N ALA A 120 7.62 24.74 15.91
CA ALA A 120 7.79 23.51 16.68
C ALA A 120 7.85 22.27 15.77
N VAL A 121 6.92 22.16 14.81
CA VAL A 121 6.93 21.09 13.80
C VAL A 121 8.20 21.17 12.95
N THR A 122 8.63 22.37 12.57
CA THR A 122 9.85 22.55 11.77
C THR A 122 11.10 22.10 12.51
N ARG A 123 11.21 22.46 13.79
CA ARG A 123 12.30 21.97 14.66
C ARG A 123 12.25 20.44 14.80
N SER A 124 11.07 19.87 15.04
CA SER A 124 10.89 18.42 15.15
C SER A 124 11.25 17.69 13.85
N ALA A 125 11.02 18.30 12.70
CA ALA A 125 11.36 17.78 11.38
C ALA A 125 12.81 18.10 10.96
N LEU A 126 13.64 18.67 11.84
CA LEU A 126 15.01 19.12 11.55
C LEU A 126 15.09 20.04 10.32
N GLY A 127 14.06 20.87 10.11
CA GLY A 127 13.98 21.81 8.98
C GLY A 127 13.67 21.16 7.62
N SER A 128 13.40 19.86 7.56
CA SER A 128 13.14 19.14 6.30
C SER A 128 11.71 19.29 5.76
N ASN A 129 10.79 19.80 6.57
CA ASN A 129 9.41 20.03 6.15
C ASN A 129 9.27 21.33 5.34
N ASN A 130 8.26 21.36 4.46
CA ASN A 130 7.81 22.61 3.86
C ASN A 130 6.90 23.37 4.86
N ARG A 131 7.38 24.51 5.35
CA ARG A 131 6.66 25.35 6.32
C ARG A 131 5.30 25.84 5.84
N ALA A 132 5.16 26.15 4.54
CA ALA A 132 3.90 26.61 3.98
C ALA A 132 2.83 25.50 4.04
N TYR A 133 3.22 24.26 3.72
CA TYR A 133 2.32 23.11 3.82
C TYR A 133 1.98 22.78 5.28
N THR A 134 2.96 22.83 6.19
CA THR A 134 2.71 22.67 7.63
C THR A 134 1.70 23.70 8.14
N ARG A 135 1.85 24.97 7.76
CA ARG A 135 0.91 26.03 8.12
C ARG A 135 -0.50 25.74 7.59
N GLN A 136 -0.63 25.37 6.31
CA GLN A 136 -1.93 25.05 5.72
C GLN A 136 -2.60 23.88 6.44
N VAL A 137 -1.87 22.79 6.73
CA VAL A 137 -2.42 21.66 7.48
C VAL A 137 -2.91 22.10 8.86
N ALA A 138 -2.12 22.88 9.60
CA ALA A 138 -2.53 23.38 10.91
C ALA A 138 -3.81 24.23 10.82
N MET A 139 -3.84 25.22 9.92
CA MET A 139 -4.98 26.13 9.73
C MET A 139 -6.30 25.40 9.45
N TYR A 140 -6.28 24.36 8.63
CA TYR A 140 -7.51 23.69 8.18
C TYR A 140 -7.82 22.38 8.92
N SER A 141 -6.92 21.88 9.76
CA SER A 141 -7.08 20.59 10.43
C SER A 141 -8.36 20.48 11.26
N LYS A 142 -8.75 21.56 11.96
CA LYS A 142 -9.97 21.60 12.77
C LYS A 142 -11.23 21.46 11.93
N ASP A 143 -11.31 22.18 10.80
CA ASP A 143 -12.47 22.10 9.90
C ASP A 143 -12.63 20.68 9.35
N ARG A 144 -11.52 20.01 8.99
CA ARG A 144 -11.54 18.61 8.54
C ARG A 144 -12.01 17.66 9.65
N ALA A 145 -11.59 17.88 10.89
CA ALA A 145 -12.05 17.10 12.03
C ALA A 145 -13.55 17.26 12.29
N GLU A 146 -14.08 18.48 12.17
CA GLU A 146 -15.52 18.73 12.30
C GLU A 146 -16.33 18.09 11.15
N GLU A 147 -15.79 18.02 9.94
CA GLU A 147 -16.40 17.24 8.84
C GLU A 147 -16.43 15.75 9.14
N LEU A 148 -15.33 15.19 9.64
CA LEU A 148 -15.29 13.79 10.08
C LEU A 148 -16.31 13.52 11.18
N LYS A 149 -16.45 14.43 12.14
CA LYS A 149 -17.47 14.35 13.19
C LYS A 149 -18.88 14.29 12.60
N LYS A 150 -19.21 15.17 11.64
CA LYS A 150 -20.51 15.17 10.95
C LYS A 150 -20.79 13.87 10.21
N TRP A 151 -19.75 13.23 9.66
CA TRP A 151 -19.87 11.92 9.01
C TRP A 151 -19.97 10.75 9.99
N GLY A 152 -19.85 11.00 11.30
CA GLY A 152 -19.94 10.00 12.36
C GLY A 152 -18.64 9.26 12.62
N PHE A 153 -17.49 9.83 12.23
CA PHE A 153 -16.18 9.19 12.39
C PHE A 153 -15.81 8.93 13.86
N PHE A 154 -16.28 9.78 14.78
CA PHE A 154 -16.03 9.62 16.22
C PHE A 154 -17.06 8.76 16.95
N ASP A 155 -18.10 8.31 16.24
CA ASP A 155 -19.19 7.51 16.83
C ASP A 155 -18.86 6.00 16.83
N SER A 156 -17.79 5.59 16.14
CA SER A 156 -17.38 4.19 16.00
C SER A 156 -15.87 4.05 15.83
N SER A 157 -15.31 2.93 16.30
CA SER A 157 -13.92 2.56 16.03
C SER A 157 -13.67 2.10 14.59
N LEU A 158 -14.73 1.76 13.83
CA LEU A 158 -14.62 1.29 12.46
C LEU A 158 -14.87 2.44 11.47
N CYS A 159 -13.93 2.63 10.54
CA CYS A 159 -14.00 3.72 9.57
C CYS A 159 -14.98 3.47 8.40
N HIS A 160 -15.46 2.24 8.21
CA HIS A 160 -16.28 1.85 7.06
C HIS A 160 -17.55 2.71 6.89
N LYS A 161 -18.40 2.79 7.91
CA LYS A 161 -19.63 3.59 7.89
C LYS A 161 -19.37 5.09 7.71
N PRO A 162 -18.49 5.73 8.48
CA PRO A 162 -18.24 7.17 8.33
C PRO A 162 -17.55 7.53 7.02
N PHE A 163 -16.85 6.59 6.37
CA PHE A 163 -16.28 6.83 5.03
C PHE A 163 -17.34 6.64 3.93
N LEU A 164 -18.20 5.63 4.06
CA LEU A 164 -19.28 5.41 3.10
C LEU A 164 -20.34 6.51 3.10
N ARG A 165 -20.64 7.09 4.26
CA ARG A 165 -21.68 8.10 4.40
C ARG A 165 -21.53 9.29 3.43
N PRO A 166 -20.41 10.05 3.44
CA PRO A 166 -20.25 11.18 2.55
C PRO A 166 -20.20 10.80 1.07
N ILE A 167 -19.71 9.59 0.74
CA ILE A 167 -19.70 9.06 -0.62
C ILE A 167 -21.14 8.80 -1.11
N LYS A 168 -21.94 8.06 -0.31
CA LYS A 168 -23.33 7.71 -0.66
C LYS A 168 -24.24 8.92 -0.72
N GLU A 169 -24.13 9.85 0.22
CA GLU A 169 -24.91 11.10 0.24
C GLU A 169 -24.67 11.95 -1.01
N ARG A 170 -23.51 11.81 -1.66
CA ARG A 170 -23.12 12.53 -2.89
C ARG A 170 -23.27 11.72 -4.16
N GLY A 171 -23.57 10.42 -4.08
CA GLY A 171 -23.59 9.54 -5.24
C GLY A 171 -22.23 9.42 -5.96
N ILE A 172 -21.12 9.56 -5.22
CA ILE A 172 -19.78 9.39 -5.80
C ILE A 172 -19.55 7.91 -6.13
N GLU A 173 -19.11 7.61 -7.34
CA GLU A 173 -18.81 6.25 -7.76
C GLU A 173 -17.51 5.76 -7.10
N VAL A 174 -17.53 4.53 -6.57
CA VAL A 174 -16.37 3.87 -5.99
C VAL A 174 -16.22 2.48 -6.58
N LYS A 175 -15.09 2.21 -7.22
CA LYS A 175 -14.67 0.87 -7.63
C LYS A 175 -13.68 0.32 -6.60
N GLU A 176 -14.19 -0.55 -5.73
CA GLU A 176 -13.37 -1.31 -4.79
C GLU A 176 -12.73 -2.51 -5.50
N ARG A 177 -11.71 -3.11 -4.87
CA ARG A 177 -11.05 -4.33 -5.36
C ARG A 177 -10.40 -4.16 -6.73
N VAL A 178 -9.94 -2.96 -7.07
CA VAL A 178 -9.21 -2.68 -8.32
C VAL A 178 -7.78 -2.24 -8.02
N MET A 179 -6.82 -2.93 -8.60
CA MET A 179 -5.40 -2.59 -8.52
C MET A 179 -4.98 -1.76 -9.73
N VAL A 180 -4.73 -0.47 -9.51
CA VAL A 180 -4.13 0.42 -10.50
C VAL A 180 -2.64 0.12 -10.60
N THR A 181 -2.13 -0.09 -11.82
CA THR A 181 -0.74 -0.45 -12.09
C THR A 181 -0.01 0.57 -12.96
N HIS A 182 -0.73 1.28 -13.83
CA HIS A 182 -0.14 2.23 -14.77
C HIS A 182 -0.87 3.57 -14.73
N LEU A 183 -0.11 4.65 -14.91
CA LEU A 183 -0.66 5.96 -15.25
C LEU A 183 -0.59 6.12 -16.76
N ILE A 184 -1.68 6.60 -17.35
CA ILE A 184 -1.77 6.88 -18.79
C ILE A 184 -1.36 8.33 -19.00
N LYS A 185 -0.39 8.54 -19.90
CA LYS A 185 0.18 9.84 -20.19
C LYS A 185 -0.03 10.20 -21.65
N GLU A 186 -0.58 11.38 -21.90
CA GLU A 186 -0.80 11.93 -23.24
C GLU A 186 -0.19 13.33 -23.30
N ASN A 187 0.56 13.66 -24.36
CA ASN A 187 1.11 15.00 -24.60
C ASN A 187 1.84 15.63 -23.40
N GLY A 188 2.52 14.82 -22.57
CA GLY A 188 3.25 15.31 -21.41
C GLY A 188 2.46 15.35 -20.09
N VAL A 189 1.14 15.13 -20.12
CA VAL A 189 0.25 15.19 -18.95
C VAL A 189 -0.36 13.83 -18.62
N ILE A 190 -0.71 13.60 -17.35
CA ILE A 190 -1.45 12.40 -16.95
C ILE A 190 -2.91 12.56 -17.37
N ALA A 191 -3.39 11.65 -18.21
CA ALA A 191 -4.73 11.66 -18.78
C ALA A 191 -5.64 10.57 -18.19
N GLY A 192 -5.07 9.57 -17.50
CA GLY A 192 -5.84 8.48 -16.91
C GLY A 192 -4.96 7.49 -16.15
N ALA A 193 -5.50 6.30 -15.89
CA ALA A 193 -4.78 5.20 -15.27
C ALA A 193 -5.36 3.86 -15.68
N ALA A 194 -4.53 2.83 -15.79
CA ALA A 194 -4.96 1.47 -16.07
C ALA A 194 -4.74 0.56 -14.87
N GLY A 195 -5.64 -0.41 -14.71
CA GLY A 195 -5.61 -1.39 -13.63
C GLY A 195 -6.48 -2.60 -13.91
N PHE A 196 -6.54 -3.52 -12.96
CA PHE A 196 -7.34 -4.74 -13.10
C PHE A 196 -8.15 -5.01 -11.83
N SER A 197 -9.28 -5.68 -12.00
CA SER A 197 -10.08 -6.19 -10.89
C SER A 197 -9.35 -7.32 -10.18
N LEU A 198 -9.42 -7.34 -8.85
CA LEU A 198 -8.91 -8.43 -8.03
C LEU A 198 -9.93 -9.56 -7.84
N ASP A 199 -11.18 -9.34 -8.26
CA ASP A 199 -12.28 -10.30 -8.12
C ASP A 199 -12.80 -10.83 -9.47
N GLU A 200 -12.46 -10.17 -10.58
CA GLU A 200 -13.03 -10.43 -11.91
C GLU A 200 -11.91 -10.43 -12.96
N GLU A 201 -12.10 -11.17 -14.06
CA GLU A 201 -11.24 -11.12 -15.26
C GLU A 201 -11.54 -9.84 -16.06
N LYS A 202 -11.26 -8.68 -15.45
CA LYS A 202 -11.58 -7.36 -16.01
C LYS A 202 -10.43 -6.38 -15.83
N ILE A 203 -10.13 -5.65 -16.91
CA ILE A 203 -9.16 -4.56 -16.99
C ILE A 203 -9.92 -3.24 -17.14
N TYR A 204 -9.47 -2.22 -16.42
CA TYR A 204 -10.04 -0.88 -16.45
C TYR A 204 -9.07 0.12 -17.05
N PHE A 205 -9.60 1.05 -17.85
CA PHE A 205 -8.91 2.19 -18.45
C PHE A 205 -9.63 3.51 -18.16
#